data_AF-A0A961INB9-F1
#
_entry.id   AF-A0A961INB9-F1
#
_cell.length_a   1.000
_cell.length_b   1.000
_cell.length_c   1.000
_cell.angle_alpha   90.00
_cell.angle_beta   90.00
_cell.angle_gamma   90.00
#
_symmetry.space_group_name_H-M   'P 1'
#
loop_
_entity.id
_entity.type
_entity.pdbx_description
1 polymer ?
#
loop_
_entity_poly.entity_id
_entity_poly.type
_entity_poly.pdbx_seq_one_letter_code
_entity_poly.pdbx_strand_id
1 'polypeptide(L)'
;MQTLKSITDMKPAQVPALTLDSYQSEILSQLHLEFFLERCRILVSPNGELMPTGPVDSAELEEFRQVIEERAEAIQDLKRYLIFQLALYSALLETNSLYISLNNHLIIARFVPVPRHPDDFEVKIYTASADDLPDHYKDKIYVGRDFISITRIHRDHFGLKHIVNSLSEQITKLQNRFKEHVPEQMLGELGSEYLQEIEELIADFREASRDILERAPVEINTRTLSGEELTRINRKFRELKHILIEMEDSTHELESVMFDLNLSRAVRYVTKFNKDLANYINYILLKINGRITDAVNHIRL
;
A
#
# COMPACT_ATOMS: atom_id res chain seq x y z
N MET A 1 -8.93 -17.26 8.48
CA MET A 1 -7.92 -18.35 8.51
C MET A 1 -7.19 -18.62 7.19
N GLN A 2 -7.87 -18.69 6.04
CA GLN A 2 -7.25 -19.07 4.74
C GLN A 2 -6.00 -18.24 4.38
N THR A 3 -6.04 -16.92 4.60
CA THR A 3 -4.92 -16.02 4.29
C THR A 3 -3.68 -16.28 5.16
N LEU A 4 -3.84 -16.60 6.45
CA LEU A 4 -2.70 -16.93 7.31
C LEU A 4 -2.03 -18.21 6.81
N LYS A 5 -2.81 -19.28 6.66
CA LYS A 5 -2.30 -20.58 6.19
C LYS A 5 -1.62 -20.44 4.83
N SER A 6 -2.24 -19.74 3.88
CA SER A 6 -1.65 -19.53 2.55
C SER A 6 -0.29 -18.81 2.63
N ILE A 7 -0.17 -17.77 3.47
CA ILE A 7 1.08 -17.01 3.58
C ILE A 7 2.15 -17.83 4.30
N THR A 8 1.80 -18.56 5.36
CA THR A 8 2.76 -19.35 6.15
C THR A 8 3.21 -20.64 5.45
N ASP A 9 2.40 -21.15 4.52
CA ASP A 9 2.76 -22.31 3.71
C ASP A 9 3.64 -21.95 2.51
N MET A 10 3.63 -20.67 2.09
CA MET A 10 4.58 -20.15 1.11
C MET A 10 5.96 -20.00 1.76
N LYS A 11 7.00 -20.32 1.00
CA LYS A 11 8.37 -19.96 1.38
C LYS A 11 8.63 -18.53 0.89
N PRO A 12 8.77 -17.53 1.78
CA PRO A 12 9.06 -16.17 1.35
C PRO A 12 10.37 -16.11 0.58
N ALA A 13 10.47 -15.19 -0.37
CA ALA A 13 11.73 -14.88 -1.01
C ALA A 13 12.75 -14.47 0.06
N GLN A 14 13.98 -14.98 -0.05
CA GLN A 14 15.03 -14.67 0.91
C GLN A 14 15.32 -13.16 0.87
N VAL A 15 15.15 -12.50 2.02
CA VAL A 15 15.44 -11.08 2.19
C VAL A 15 16.96 -10.87 2.16
N PRO A 16 17.51 -10.05 1.26
CA PRO A 16 18.90 -9.64 1.25
C PRO A 16 19.26 -8.95 2.56
N ALA A 17 20.55 -8.90 2.88
CA ALA A 17 21.02 -8.08 3.98
C ALA A 17 20.59 -6.62 3.76
N LEU A 18 19.72 -6.13 4.64
CA LEU A 18 19.24 -4.76 4.65
C LEU A 18 19.61 -4.13 5.98
N THR A 19 20.29 -2.99 5.93
CA THR A 19 20.53 -2.18 7.12
C THR A 19 19.31 -1.30 7.34
N LEU A 20 18.63 -1.50 8.46
CA LEU A 20 17.52 -0.66 8.89
C LEU A 20 18.07 0.50 9.70
N ASP A 21 17.55 1.71 9.48
CA ASP A 21 17.78 2.81 10.41
C ASP A 21 17.00 2.60 11.72
N SER A 22 17.14 3.53 12.67
CA SER A 22 16.43 3.44 13.95
C SER A 22 14.92 3.46 13.76
N TYR A 23 14.40 4.32 12.88
CA TYR A 23 12.98 4.45 12.60
C TYR A 23 12.38 3.14 12.05
N GLN A 24 13.01 2.53 11.05
CA GLN A 24 12.59 1.27 10.46
C GLN A 24 12.73 0.09 11.44
N SER A 25 13.78 0.10 12.28
CA SER A 25 13.97 -0.92 13.31
C SER A 25 12.88 -0.88 14.38
N GLU A 26 12.51 0.33 14.83
CA GLU A 26 11.40 0.53 15.77
C GLU A 26 10.09 0.04 15.15
N ILE A 27 9.80 0.39 13.89
CA ILE A 27 8.61 -0.09 13.18
C ILE A 27 8.58 -1.63 13.12
N LEU A 28 9.71 -2.27 12.76
CA LEU A 28 9.79 -3.73 12.72
C LEU A 28 9.49 -4.35 14.10
N SER A 29 9.98 -3.72 15.17
CA SER A 29 9.75 -4.15 16.55
C SER A 29 8.30 -3.95 17.02
N GLN A 30 7.55 -3.04 16.40
CA GLN A 30 6.16 -2.72 16.73
C GLN A 30 5.14 -3.23 15.69
N LEU A 31 5.59 -3.98 14.69
CA LEU A 31 4.76 -4.45 13.58
C LEU A 31 3.76 -5.52 14.03
N HIS A 32 2.48 -5.16 13.90
CA HIS A 32 1.33 -6.04 14.05
C HIS A 32 0.89 -6.58 12.68
N LEU A 33 0.52 -7.86 12.65
CA LEU A 33 -0.11 -8.47 11.47
C LEU A 33 -1.60 -8.60 11.71
N GLU A 34 -2.41 -8.31 10.70
CA GLU A 34 -3.87 -8.43 10.80
C GLU A 34 -4.40 -9.51 9.85
N PHE A 35 -5.20 -10.42 10.41
CA PHE A 35 -5.85 -11.49 9.67
C PHE A 35 -7.37 -11.52 9.87
N PHE A 36 -8.03 -12.21 8.96
CA PHE A 36 -9.49 -12.38 8.97
C PHE A 36 -9.86 -13.64 9.76
N LEU A 37 -10.70 -13.46 10.77
CA LEU A 37 -11.51 -14.51 11.38
C LEU A 37 -12.90 -14.52 10.74
N GLU A 38 -13.73 -15.51 11.08
CA GLU A 38 -15.10 -15.61 10.55
C GLU A 38 -15.93 -14.35 10.85
N ARG A 39 -15.90 -13.88 12.10
CA ARG A 39 -16.77 -12.78 12.58
C ARG A 39 -16.06 -11.46 12.81
N CYS A 40 -14.74 -11.48 12.98
CA CYS A 40 -13.97 -10.30 13.34
C CYS A 40 -12.58 -10.30 12.68
N ARG A 41 -11.68 -9.49 13.21
CA ARG A 41 -10.25 -9.49 12.86
C ARG A 41 -9.46 -9.95 14.06
N ILE A 42 -8.25 -10.42 13.80
CA ILE A 42 -7.30 -10.75 14.84
C ILE A 42 -5.98 -10.07 14.52
N LEU A 43 -5.43 -9.39 15.51
CA LEU A 43 -4.09 -8.84 15.45
C LEU A 43 -3.12 -9.84 16.06
N VAL A 44 -1.99 -10.03 15.40
CA VAL A 44 -0.83 -10.72 15.93
C VAL A 44 0.19 -9.65 16.26
N SER A 45 0.43 -9.44 17.54
CA SER A 45 1.37 -8.44 18.03
C SER A 45 2.83 -8.81 17.69
N PRO A 46 3.80 -7.93 18.00
CA PRO A 46 5.22 -8.23 17.87
C PRO A 46 5.67 -9.48 18.63
N ASN A 47 5.15 -9.68 19.85
CA ASN A 47 5.50 -10.80 20.72
C ASN A 47 4.66 -12.07 20.47
N GLY A 48 3.77 -12.05 19.46
CA GLY A 48 2.93 -13.20 19.10
C GLY A 48 1.61 -13.28 19.86
N GLU A 49 1.31 -12.30 20.72
CA GLU A 49 0.01 -12.19 21.37
C GLU A 49 -1.12 -11.98 20.35
N LEU A 50 -2.22 -12.68 20.60
CA LEU A 50 -3.40 -12.65 19.76
C LEU A 50 -4.44 -11.70 20.35
N MET A 51 -4.80 -10.67 19.60
CA MET A 51 -5.79 -9.67 20.02
C MET A 51 -7.00 -9.68 19.07
N PRO A 52 -8.06 -10.44 19.38
CA PRO A 52 -9.31 -10.39 18.63
C PRO A 52 -9.96 -9.02 18.74
N THR A 53 -10.46 -8.48 17.63
CA THR A 53 -11.10 -7.14 17.58
C THR A 53 -12.62 -7.21 17.85
N GLY A 54 -13.08 -8.31 18.44
CA GLY A 54 -14.50 -8.62 18.63
C GLY A 54 -14.71 -10.07 19.06
N PRO A 55 -15.98 -10.53 19.15
CA PRO A 55 -16.29 -11.88 19.59
C PRO A 55 -15.68 -12.94 18.66
N VAL A 56 -15.05 -13.95 19.25
CA VAL A 56 -14.38 -15.06 18.56
C VAL A 56 -14.76 -16.40 19.19
N ASP A 57 -14.86 -17.45 18.37
CA ASP A 57 -15.05 -18.81 18.85
C ASP A 57 -13.74 -19.36 19.46
N SER A 58 -13.83 -20.05 20.59
CA SER A 58 -12.64 -20.52 21.30
C SER A 58 -11.84 -21.56 20.50
N ALA A 59 -12.49 -22.39 19.68
CA ALA A 59 -11.80 -23.36 18.84
C ALA A 59 -11.09 -22.68 17.66
N GLU A 60 -11.72 -21.69 17.02
CA GLU A 60 -11.08 -20.88 15.97
C GLU A 60 -9.85 -20.15 16.51
N LEU A 61 -9.93 -19.59 17.72
CA LEU A 61 -8.80 -18.90 18.35
C LEU A 61 -7.65 -19.86 18.70
N GLU A 62 -7.95 -21.07 19.19
CA GLU A 62 -6.94 -22.07 19.51
C GLU A 62 -6.24 -22.61 18.26
N GLU A 63 -6.99 -22.87 17.18
CA GLU A 63 -6.41 -23.25 15.89
C GLU A 63 -5.47 -22.15 15.37
N PHE A 64 -5.88 -20.88 15.51
CA PHE A 64 -5.04 -19.76 15.12
C PHE A 64 -3.75 -19.68 15.95
N ARG A 65 -3.84 -19.86 17.28
CA ARG A 65 -2.69 -19.89 18.19
C ARG A 65 -1.71 -20.98 17.78
N GLN A 66 -2.19 -22.19 17.53
CA GLN A 66 -1.36 -23.31 17.10
C GLN A 66 -0.59 -22.99 15.80
N VAL A 67 -1.26 -22.41 14.79
CA VAL A 67 -0.59 -22.02 13.54
C VAL A 67 0.48 -20.95 13.78
N ILE A 68 0.21 -19.96 14.63
CA ILE A 68 1.17 -18.89 14.93
C ILE A 68 2.40 -19.45 15.67
N GLU A 69 2.21 -20.37 16.61
CA GLU A 69 3.30 -21.02 17.34
C GLU A 69 4.13 -21.94 16.44
N GLU A 70 3.47 -22.80 15.63
CA GLU A 70 4.14 -23.70 14.68
C GLU A 70 4.89 -22.97 13.56
N ARG A 71 4.43 -21.76 13.21
CA ARG A 71 4.97 -20.95 12.10
C ARG A 71 5.66 -19.67 12.57
N ALA A 72 6.09 -19.61 13.84
CA ALA A 72 6.67 -18.41 14.43
C ALA A 72 7.85 -17.83 13.62
N GLU A 73 8.75 -18.69 13.13
CA GLU A 73 9.89 -18.27 12.29
C GLU A 73 9.43 -17.67 10.95
N ALA A 74 8.49 -18.34 10.27
CA ALA A 74 7.94 -17.85 9.00
C ALA A 74 7.23 -16.49 9.17
N ILE A 75 6.59 -16.26 10.31
CA ILE A 75 5.96 -14.97 10.64
C ILE A 75 7.02 -13.88 10.84
N GLN A 76 8.12 -14.18 11.52
CA GLN A 76 9.22 -13.23 11.66
C GLN A 76 9.87 -12.90 10.32
N ASP A 77 10.05 -13.89 9.46
CA ASP A 77 10.56 -13.69 8.11
C ASP A 77 9.59 -12.86 7.25
N LEU A 78 8.28 -13.09 7.37
CA LEU A 78 7.27 -12.25 6.73
C LEU A 78 7.36 -10.80 7.20
N LYS A 79 7.54 -10.55 8.50
CA LYS A 79 7.70 -9.19 9.05
C LYS A 79 8.94 -8.49 8.47
N ARG A 80 10.08 -9.19 8.44
CA ARG A 80 11.32 -8.68 7.82
C ARG A 80 11.15 -8.41 6.33
N TYR A 81 10.48 -9.34 5.63
CA TYR A 81 10.17 -9.21 4.21
C TYR A 81 9.29 -7.99 3.93
N LEU A 82 8.26 -7.78 4.75
CA LEU A 82 7.38 -6.63 4.63
C LEU A 82 8.15 -5.32 4.84
N ILE A 83 8.98 -5.23 5.89
CA ILE A 83 9.78 -4.02 6.13
C ILE A 83 10.77 -3.76 5.00
N PHE A 84 11.39 -4.80 4.46
CA PHE A 84 12.24 -4.68 3.27
C PHE A 84 11.46 -4.11 2.07
N GLN A 85 10.27 -4.63 1.80
CA GLN A 85 9.41 -4.15 0.72
C GLN A 85 8.98 -2.70 0.93
N LEU A 86 8.56 -2.33 2.15
CA LEU A 86 8.13 -0.97 2.47
C LEU A 86 9.30 0.02 2.40
N ALA A 87 10.49 -0.36 2.87
CA ALA A 87 11.66 0.52 2.85
C ALA A 87 12.23 0.73 1.45
N LEU A 88 12.20 -0.30 0.59
CA LEU A 88 12.84 -0.24 -0.73
C LEU A 88 11.88 0.02 -1.88
N TYR A 89 10.65 -0.47 -1.81
CA TYR A 89 9.71 -0.45 -2.93
C TYR A 89 8.40 0.27 -2.61
N SER A 90 8.41 1.09 -1.56
CA SER A 90 7.31 1.99 -1.23
C SER A 90 7.86 3.33 -0.74
N ALA A 91 6.98 4.32 -0.61
CA ALA A 91 7.22 5.57 0.11
C ALA A 91 6.33 5.71 1.35
N LEU A 92 5.56 4.66 1.70
CA LEU A 92 4.59 4.69 2.79
C LEU A 92 5.21 5.11 4.13
N LEU A 93 6.39 4.61 4.45
CA LEU A 93 7.05 4.87 5.73
C LEU A 93 7.58 6.30 5.81
N GLU A 94 8.15 6.81 4.72
CA GLU A 94 8.70 8.16 4.64
C GLU A 94 7.60 9.22 4.65
N THR A 95 6.59 9.06 3.78
CA THR A 95 5.48 10.01 3.62
C THR A 95 4.62 10.12 4.88
N ASN A 96 4.53 9.05 5.67
CA ASN A 96 3.67 9.00 6.86
C ASN A 96 4.46 8.95 8.18
N SER A 97 5.74 9.29 8.14
CA SER A 97 6.66 9.19 9.28
C SER A 97 6.17 9.92 10.53
N LEU A 98 5.56 11.08 10.38
CA LEU A 98 4.98 11.83 11.50
C LEU A 98 3.90 11.02 12.23
N TYR A 99 2.89 10.54 11.51
CA TYR A 99 1.76 9.80 12.12
C TYR A 99 2.21 8.47 12.73
N ILE A 100 3.15 7.78 12.08
CA ILE A 100 3.70 6.53 12.59
C ILE A 100 4.50 6.79 13.87
N SER A 101 5.34 7.83 13.90
CA SER A 101 6.14 8.20 15.09
C SER A 101 5.26 8.62 16.27
N LEU A 102 4.20 9.41 16.01
CA LEU A 102 3.23 9.82 17.05
C LEU A 102 2.50 8.63 17.68
N ASN A 103 2.38 7.52 16.96
CA ASN A 103 1.78 6.28 17.44
C ASN A 103 2.85 5.24 17.84
N ASN A 104 3.99 5.70 18.36
CA ASN A 104 5.08 4.86 18.86
C ASN A 104 5.59 3.83 17.84
N HIS A 105 5.63 4.20 16.56
CA HIS A 105 6.08 3.36 15.45
C HIS A 105 5.19 2.13 15.19
N LEU A 106 4.01 2.04 15.83
CA LEU A 106 3.09 0.94 15.63
C LEU A 106 2.49 1.00 14.23
N ILE A 107 2.67 -0.08 13.49
CA ILE A 107 1.96 -0.31 12.23
C ILE A 107 1.21 -1.64 12.27
N ILE A 108 0.06 -1.65 11.62
CA ILE A 108 -0.78 -2.83 11.40
C ILE A 108 -0.77 -3.14 9.91
N ALA A 109 -0.30 -4.33 9.54
CA ALA A 109 -0.26 -4.80 8.17
C ALA A 109 -1.34 -5.84 7.92
N ARG A 110 -2.32 -5.51 7.07
CA ARG A 110 -3.38 -6.41 6.65
C ARG A 110 -3.08 -6.95 5.25
N PHE A 111 -2.98 -8.26 5.14
CA PHE A 111 -2.79 -8.94 3.86
C PHE A 111 -4.14 -9.28 3.24
N VAL A 112 -4.31 -8.90 1.97
CA VAL A 112 -5.50 -9.22 1.16
C VAL A 112 -5.02 -9.94 -0.10
N PRO A 113 -5.39 -11.22 -0.31
CA PRO A 113 -4.98 -11.96 -1.50
C PRO A 113 -5.46 -11.27 -2.79
N VAL A 114 -4.60 -11.21 -3.80
CA VAL A 114 -4.96 -10.72 -5.13
C VAL A 114 -5.62 -11.87 -5.93
N PRO A 115 -6.85 -11.69 -6.46
CA PRO A 115 -7.52 -12.74 -7.22
C PRO A 115 -6.67 -13.24 -8.39
N ARG A 116 -6.56 -14.57 -8.55
CA ARG A 116 -5.80 -15.25 -9.62
C ARG A 116 -4.27 -15.05 -9.57
N HIS A 117 -3.74 -14.42 -8.52
CA HIS A 117 -2.32 -14.26 -8.27
C HIS A 117 -2.01 -14.81 -6.87
N PRO A 118 -1.80 -16.15 -6.73
CA PRO A 118 -1.77 -16.81 -5.42
C PRO A 118 -0.67 -16.27 -4.50
N ASP A 119 0.43 -15.80 -5.07
CA ASP A 119 1.59 -15.30 -4.31
C ASP A 119 1.53 -13.80 -4.03
N ASP A 120 0.56 -13.09 -4.61
CA ASP A 120 0.49 -11.63 -4.58
C ASP A 120 -0.59 -11.15 -3.60
N PHE A 121 -0.24 -10.13 -2.83
CA PHE A 121 -1.09 -9.56 -1.79
C PHE A 121 -1.14 -8.05 -1.91
N GLU A 122 -2.34 -7.49 -1.82
CA GLU A 122 -2.53 -6.09 -1.43
C GLU A 122 -2.33 -6.02 0.09
N VAL A 123 -1.35 -5.24 0.54
CA VAL A 123 -1.08 -5.01 1.96
C VAL A 123 -1.57 -3.63 2.32
N LYS A 124 -2.56 -3.56 3.21
CA LYS A 124 -3.08 -2.31 3.75
C LYS A 124 -2.36 -2.00 5.06
N ILE A 125 -1.76 -0.82 5.12
CA ILE A 125 -1.01 -0.36 6.28
C ILE A 125 -1.86 0.64 7.05
N TYR A 126 -1.90 0.45 8.36
CA TYR A 126 -2.54 1.35 9.31
C TYR A 126 -1.57 1.67 10.44
N THR A 127 -1.82 2.75 11.16
CA THR A 127 -1.21 3.05 12.46
C THR A 127 -2.30 3.35 13.47
N ALA A 128 -2.04 3.13 14.75
CA ALA A 128 -2.99 3.35 15.83
C ALA A 128 -2.24 3.56 17.14
N SER A 129 -2.86 4.22 18.11
CA SER A 129 -2.32 4.21 19.47
C SER A 129 -2.32 2.78 20.01
N ALA A 130 -1.26 2.40 20.73
CA ALA A 130 -1.20 1.09 21.37
C ALA A 130 -2.31 0.94 22.44
N ASP A 131 -2.63 2.04 23.13
CA ASP A 131 -3.69 2.08 24.15
C ASP A 131 -5.10 1.88 23.56
N ASP A 132 -5.26 2.11 22.25
CA ASP A 132 -6.52 1.92 21.53
C ASP A 132 -6.73 0.46 21.09
N LEU A 133 -5.72 -0.41 21.21
CA LEU A 133 -5.82 -1.79 20.72
C LEU A 133 -6.07 -2.79 21.87
N PRO A 134 -7.03 -3.72 21.73
CA PRO A 134 -7.92 -3.93 20.57
C PRO A 134 -9.25 -3.14 20.64
N ASP A 135 -9.57 -2.49 21.75
CA ASP A 135 -10.92 -2.00 22.08
C ASP A 135 -11.42 -0.89 21.14
N HIS A 136 -10.53 0.00 20.71
CA HIS A 136 -10.76 1.11 19.78
C HIS A 136 -10.17 0.86 18.39
N TYR A 137 -10.05 -0.41 17.99
CA TYR A 137 -9.47 -0.84 16.70
C TYR A 137 -10.02 -0.14 15.44
N LYS A 138 -11.25 0.40 15.50
CA LYS A 138 -11.86 1.12 14.37
C LYS A 138 -11.27 2.51 14.15
N ASP A 139 -10.59 3.07 15.15
CA ASP A 139 -10.07 4.44 15.15
C ASP A 139 -8.66 4.52 14.54
N LYS A 140 -8.09 3.38 14.14
CA LYS A 140 -6.82 3.33 13.42
C LYS A 140 -6.81 4.20 12.16
N ILE A 141 -5.66 4.79 11.91
CA ILE A 141 -5.41 5.69 10.80
C ILE A 141 -4.91 4.87 9.62
N TYR A 142 -5.57 5.00 8.47
CA TYR A 142 -5.06 4.44 7.22
C TYR A 142 -3.81 5.20 6.78
N VAL A 143 -2.72 4.48 6.55
CA VAL A 143 -1.44 5.01 6.07
C VAL A 143 -1.38 4.93 4.55
N GLY A 144 -1.81 3.79 4.01
CA GLY A 144 -1.87 3.55 2.58
C GLY A 144 -1.85 2.07 2.25
N ARG A 145 -1.66 1.74 0.98
CA ARG A 145 -1.54 0.35 0.53
C ARG A 145 -0.34 0.12 -0.37
N ASP A 146 0.10 -1.13 -0.38
CA ASP A 146 1.16 -1.60 -1.24
C ASP A 146 0.82 -2.97 -1.83
N PHE A 147 1.54 -3.37 -2.88
CA PHE A 147 1.39 -4.68 -3.51
C PHE A 147 2.71 -5.44 -3.43
N ILE A 148 2.66 -6.62 -2.81
CA ILE A 148 3.85 -7.45 -2.64
C ILE A 148 3.58 -8.86 -3.15
N SER A 149 4.60 -9.47 -3.72
CA SER A 149 4.63 -10.91 -3.95
C SER A 149 5.42 -11.57 -2.84
N ILE A 150 4.92 -12.64 -2.22
CA ILE A 150 5.66 -13.35 -1.16
C ILE A 150 6.87 -14.11 -1.76
N THR A 151 6.76 -14.56 -3.00
CA THR A 151 7.77 -15.40 -3.66
C THR A 151 8.75 -14.63 -4.53
N ARG A 152 8.48 -13.34 -4.82
CA ARG A 152 9.33 -12.48 -5.66
C ARG A 152 9.70 -11.19 -4.95
N ILE A 153 11.00 -11.00 -4.77
CA ILE A 153 11.51 -9.83 -4.05
C ILE A 153 11.58 -8.56 -4.89
N HIS A 154 11.89 -8.69 -6.17
CA HIS A 154 11.94 -7.58 -7.10
C HIS A 154 10.56 -7.34 -7.72
N ARG A 155 10.28 -6.07 -8.00
CA ARG A 155 9.03 -5.67 -8.65
C ARG A 155 9.29 -5.36 -10.11
N ASP A 156 8.63 -6.11 -10.98
CA ASP A 156 8.61 -5.89 -12.41
C ASP A 156 8.26 -4.43 -12.71
N HIS A 157 9.12 -3.73 -13.47
CA HIS A 157 8.96 -2.32 -13.82
C HIS A 157 8.67 -1.43 -12.59
N PHE A 158 9.33 -1.71 -11.46
CA PHE A 158 9.11 -1.05 -10.17
C PHE A 158 7.68 -1.18 -9.62
N GLY A 159 6.89 -2.15 -10.08
CA GLY A 159 5.51 -2.37 -9.66
C GLY A 159 4.49 -1.49 -10.39
N LEU A 160 4.86 -0.85 -11.51
CA LEU A 160 4.00 0.07 -12.26
C LEU A 160 2.64 -0.56 -12.63
N LYS A 161 2.62 -1.84 -13.02
CA LYS A 161 1.38 -2.55 -13.33
C LYS A 161 0.43 -2.62 -12.13
N HIS A 162 0.95 -2.79 -10.92
CA HIS A 162 0.13 -2.77 -9.72
C HIS A 162 -0.48 -1.40 -9.47
N ILE A 163 0.28 -0.31 -9.69
CA ILE A 163 -0.23 1.07 -9.56
C ILE A 163 -1.37 1.30 -10.57
N VAL A 164 -1.18 0.96 -11.85
CA VAL A 164 -2.23 1.11 -12.88
C VAL A 164 -3.50 0.37 -12.50
N ASN A 165 -3.38 -0.90 -12.12
CA ASN A 165 -4.54 -1.73 -11.74
C ASN A 165 -5.21 -1.20 -10.45
N SER A 166 -4.39 -0.77 -9.49
CA SER A 166 -4.80 -0.17 -8.23
C SER A 166 -5.69 1.06 -8.44
N LEU A 167 -5.27 2.00 -9.28
CA LEU A 167 -6.02 3.22 -9.58
C LEU A 167 -7.37 2.89 -10.21
N SER A 168 -7.37 2.02 -11.22
CA SER A 168 -8.60 1.61 -11.92
C SER A 168 -9.60 0.90 -11.01
N GLU A 169 -9.12 0.04 -10.11
CA GLU A 169 -9.99 -0.63 -9.14
C GLU A 169 -10.55 0.36 -8.10
N GLN A 170 -9.74 1.35 -7.69
CA GLN A 170 -10.16 2.34 -6.71
C GLN A 170 -11.24 3.26 -7.23
N ILE A 171 -11.13 3.77 -8.46
CA ILE A 171 -12.15 4.65 -9.01
C ILE A 171 -13.50 3.94 -9.14
N THR A 172 -13.51 2.67 -9.58
CA THR A 172 -14.75 1.87 -9.61
C THR A 172 -15.34 1.68 -8.21
N LYS A 173 -14.49 1.39 -7.21
CA LYS A 173 -14.93 1.30 -5.80
C LYS A 173 -15.47 2.63 -5.29
N LEU A 174 -14.81 3.73 -5.61
CA LEU A 174 -15.18 5.08 -5.20
C LEU A 174 -16.55 5.46 -5.77
N GLN A 175 -16.74 5.27 -7.09
CA GLN A 175 -18.03 5.48 -7.77
C GLN A 175 -19.17 4.67 -7.13
N ASN A 176 -18.92 3.40 -6.78
CA ASN A 176 -19.93 2.58 -6.10
C ASN A 176 -20.25 3.11 -4.70
N ARG A 177 -19.24 3.54 -3.92
CA ARG A 177 -19.46 4.14 -2.60
C ARG A 177 -20.17 5.48 -2.67
N PHE A 178 -19.96 6.25 -3.73
CA PHE A 178 -20.69 7.48 -3.98
C PHE A 178 -22.17 7.19 -4.16
N LYS A 179 -22.52 6.25 -5.04
CA LYS A 179 -23.92 5.81 -5.24
C LYS A 179 -24.59 5.32 -3.95
N GLU A 180 -23.83 4.72 -3.04
CA GLU A 180 -24.34 4.20 -1.76
C GLU A 180 -24.49 5.25 -0.65
N HIS A 181 -23.71 6.33 -0.69
CA HIS A 181 -23.53 7.22 0.47
C HIS A 181 -23.75 8.72 0.17
N VAL A 182 -23.80 9.11 -1.09
CA VAL A 182 -24.05 10.50 -1.51
C VAL A 182 -25.50 10.62 -1.98
N PRO A 183 -26.25 11.65 -1.54
CA PRO A 183 -27.61 11.90 -2.01
C PRO A 183 -27.68 12.07 -3.53
N GLU A 184 -28.72 11.50 -4.17
CA GLU A 184 -28.85 11.45 -5.64
C GLU A 184 -28.78 12.85 -6.30
N GLN A 185 -29.36 13.86 -5.65
CA GLN A 185 -29.34 15.24 -6.12
C GLN A 185 -27.93 15.87 -6.21
N MET A 186 -26.93 15.30 -5.51
CA MET A 186 -25.54 15.78 -5.47
C MET A 186 -24.60 14.91 -6.32
N LEU A 187 -25.07 13.74 -6.76
CA LEU A 187 -24.28 12.84 -7.61
C LEU A 187 -23.98 13.45 -8.98
N GLY A 188 -24.88 14.31 -9.50
CA GLY A 188 -24.67 15.02 -10.76
C GLY A 188 -23.44 15.90 -10.69
N GLU A 189 -23.44 16.87 -9.78
CA GLU A 189 -22.35 17.85 -9.58
C GLU A 189 -21.02 17.17 -9.24
N LEU A 190 -20.98 16.34 -8.19
CA LEU A 190 -19.74 15.68 -7.75
C LEU A 190 -19.24 14.63 -8.74
N GLY A 191 -20.17 13.96 -9.44
CA GLY A 191 -19.86 12.87 -10.35
C GLY A 191 -19.38 13.33 -11.72
N SER A 192 -20.01 14.35 -12.30
CA SER A 192 -19.63 14.83 -13.65
C SER A 192 -18.41 15.72 -13.65
N GLU A 193 -18.15 16.44 -12.56
CA GLU A 193 -17.01 17.36 -12.47
C GLU A 193 -15.75 16.61 -12.02
N TYR A 194 -15.75 16.05 -10.81
CA TYR A 194 -14.53 15.49 -10.22
C TYR A 194 -14.29 14.02 -10.55
N LEU A 195 -15.30 13.16 -10.42
CA LEU A 195 -15.09 11.72 -10.66
C LEU A 195 -14.76 11.41 -12.12
N GLN A 196 -15.36 12.17 -13.06
CA GLN A 196 -15.04 12.05 -14.47
C GLN A 196 -13.61 12.49 -14.76
N GLU A 197 -13.17 13.63 -14.23
CA GLU A 197 -11.80 14.11 -14.40
C GLU A 197 -10.78 13.10 -13.84
N ILE A 198 -11.01 12.57 -12.64
CA ILE A 198 -10.16 11.52 -12.05
C ILE A 198 -10.13 10.27 -12.95
N GLU A 199 -11.26 9.86 -13.53
CA GLU A 199 -11.32 8.71 -14.44
C GLU A 199 -10.53 8.95 -15.74
N GLU A 200 -10.61 10.16 -16.29
CA GLU A 200 -9.83 10.59 -17.45
C GLU A 200 -8.32 10.57 -17.15
N LEU A 201 -7.90 11.13 -16.01
CA LEU A 201 -6.51 11.10 -15.57
C LEU A 201 -5.98 9.68 -15.32
N ILE A 202 -6.83 8.76 -14.84
CA ILE A 202 -6.46 7.33 -14.71
C ILE A 202 -6.26 6.69 -16.09
N ALA A 203 -7.09 7.05 -17.08
CA ALA A 203 -6.95 6.58 -18.44
C ALA A 203 -5.64 7.10 -19.07
N ASP A 204 -5.32 8.37 -18.86
CA ASP A 204 -4.08 9.00 -19.33
C ASP A 204 -2.85 8.38 -18.67
N PHE A 205 -2.89 8.17 -17.35
CA PHE A 205 -1.82 7.47 -16.62
C PHE A 205 -1.60 6.06 -17.18
N ARG A 206 -2.68 5.32 -17.43
CA ARG A 206 -2.63 3.99 -18.03
C ARG A 206 -2.01 4.04 -19.43
N GLU A 207 -2.42 4.96 -20.28
CA GLU A 207 -1.88 5.09 -21.63
C GLU A 207 -0.38 5.41 -21.60
N ALA A 208 0.00 6.40 -20.81
CA ALA A 208 1.40 6.80 -20.62
C ALA A 208 2.26 5.65 -20.06
N SER A 209 1.68 4.77 -19.23
CA SER A 209 2.40 3.63 -18.64
C SER A 209 2.75 2.54 -19.65
N ARG A 210 1.98 2.41 -20.75
CA ARG A 210 2.15 1.31 -21.72
C ARG A 210 3.54 1.26 -22.32
N ASP A 211 4.10 2.41 -22.68
CA ASP A 211 5.43 2.44 -23.29
C ASP A 211 6.51 1.86 -22.37
N ILE A 212 6.41 2.08 -21.05
CA ILE A 212 7.33 1.48 -20.07
C ILE A 212 7.06 -0.02 -19.97
N LEU A 213 5.80 -0.41 -19.78
CA LEU A 213 5.41 -1.82 -19.55
C LEU A 213 5.71 -2.73 -20.74
N GLU A 214 5.60 -2.22 -21.97
CA GLU A 214 5.78 -3.01 -23.20
C GLU A 214 7.22 -2.99 -23.72
N ARG A 215 7.97 -1.90 -23.50
CA ARG A 215 9.28 -1.70 -24.15
C ARG A 215 10.47 -1.70 -23.21
N ALA A 216 10.28 -1.46 -21.91
CA ALA A 216 11.37 -1.54 -20.94
C ALA A 216 11.56 -2.99 -20.47
N PRO A 217 12.81 -3.40 -20.16
CA PRO A 217 13.05 -4.66 -19.48
C PRO A 217 12.33 -4.69 -18.13
N VAL A 218 11.98 -5.90 -17.68
CA VAL A 218 11.32 -6.14 -16.39
C VAL A 218 12.11 -5.52 -15.24
N GLU A 219 13.43 -5.72 -15.25
CA GLU A 219 14.33 -5.03 -14.32
C GLU A 219 14.92 -3.79 -14.98
N ILE A 220 14.65 -2.62 -14.42
CA ILE A 220 15.17 -1.33 -14.89
C ILE A 220 16.37 -0.96 -14.02
N ASN A 221 17.59 -1.21 -14.51
CA ASN A 221 18.84 -0.91 -13.79
C ASN A 221 20.01 -0.73 -14.79
N THR A 222 21.20 -0.39 -14.27
CA THR A 222 22.41 -0.17 -15.09
C THR A 222 23.02 -1.44 -15.68
N ARG A 223 22.53 -2.63 -15.32
CA ARG A 223 22.94 -3.90 -15.94
C ARG A 223 22.10 -4.21 -17.17
N THR A 224 20.85 -3.76 -17.20
CA THR A 224 19.89 -4.06 -18.28
C THR A 224 19.77 -2.93 -19.30
N LEU A 225 20.14 -1.71 -18.94
CA LEU A 225 19.95 -0.51 -19.76
C LEU A 225 21.18 0.40 -19.74
N SER A 226 21.43 1.07 -20.86
CA SER A 226 22.41 2.15 -20.95
C SER A 226 21.97 3.40 -20.17
N GLY A 227 22.91 4.30 -19.88
CA GLY A 227 22.61 5.56 -19.19
C GLY A 227 21.62 6.46 -19.94
N GLU A 228 21.68 6.46 -21.28
CA GLU A 228 20.74 7.20 -22.13
C GLU A 228 19.32 6.62 -22.04
N GLU A 229 19.19 5.29 -22.11
CA GLU A 229 17.90 4.61 -21.97
C GLU A 229 17.30 4.80 -20.58
N LEU A 230 18.12 4.72 -19.54
CA LEU A 230 17.72 5.02 -18.17
C LEU A 230 17.21 6.45 -18.04
N THR A 231 17.90 7.43 -18.62
CA THR A 231 17.47 8.83 -18.62
C THR A 231 16.12 9.00 -19.33
N ARG A 232 15.93 8.32 -20.47
CA ARG A 232 14.65 8.33 -21.21
C ARG A 232 13.51 7.72 -20.39
N ILE A 233 13.74 6.58 -19.74
CA ILE A 233 12.75 5.93 -18.86
C ILE A 233 12.46 6.81 -17.63
N ASN A 234 13.49 7.44 -17.06
CA ASN A 234 13.34 8.36 -15.93
C ASN A 234 12.42 9.52 -16.29
N ARG A 235 12.55 10.09 -17.50
CA ARG A 235 11.63 11.12 -18.01
C ARG A 235 10.18 10.62 -18.05
N LYS A 236 9.94 9.40 -18.52
CA LYS A 236 8.60 8.80 -18.57
C LYS A 236 7.98 8.61 -17.18
N PHE A 237 8.78 8.19 -16.21
CA PHE A 237 8.30 8.16 -14.82
C PHE A 237 7.97 9.56 -14.28
N ARG A 238 8.67 10.63 -14.70
CA ARG A 238 8.28 12.01 -14.34
C ARG A 238 6.95 12.41 -14.98
N GLU A 239 6.73 12.05 -16.24
CA GLU A 239 5.45 12.27 -16.94
C GLU A 239 4.31 11.56 -16.18
N LEU A 240 4.49 10.29 -15.81
CA LEU A 240 3.53 9.56 -14.98
C LEU A 240 3.26 10.23 -13.62
N LYS A 241 4.31 10.73 -12.98
CA LYS A 241 4.19 11.45 -11.71
C LYS A 241 3.38 12.74 -11.87
N HIS A 242 3.52 13.47 -12.97
CA HIS A 242 2.74 14.71 -13.19
C HIS A 242 1.24 14.40 -13.31
N ILE A 243 0.88 13.35 -14.04
CA ILE A 243 -0.52 12.89 -14.12
C ILE A 243 -1.07 12.52 -12.73
N LEU A 244 -0.26 11.88 -11.89
CA LEU A 244 -0.67 11.58 -10.51
C LEU A 244 -0.85 12.84 -9.64
N ILE A 245 -0.04 13.89 -9.84
CA ILE A 245 -0.19 15.16 -9.13
C ILE A 245 -1.50 15.83 -9.53
N GLU A 246 -1.78 15.91 -10.84
CA GLU A 246 -3.07 16.43 -11.32
C GLU A 246 -4.25 15.64 -10.74
N MET A 247 -4.13 14.31 -10.67
CA MET A 247 -5.15 13.45 -10.07
C MET A 247 -5.30 13.66 -8.57
N GLU A 248 -4.21 13.92 -7.84
CA GLU A 248 -4.24 14.26 -6.42
C GLU A 248 -4.94 15.60 -6.21
N ASP A 249 -4.62 16.62 -7.00
CA ASP A 249 -5.24 17.95 -6.93
C ASP A 249 -6.76 17.84 -7.11
N SER A 250 -7.24 17.19 -8.17
CA SER A 250 -8.69 16.96 -8.39
C SER A 250 -9.33 16.14 -7.26
N THR A 251 -8.61 15.16 -6.72
CA THR A 251 -9.10 14.34 -5.59
C THR A 251 -9.19 15.16 -4.30
N HIS A 252 -8.25 16.09 -4.07
CA HIS A 252 -8.21 16.95 -2.91
C HIS A 252 -9.30 18.02 -2.95
N GLU A 253 -9.57 18.58 -4.14
CA GLU A 253 -10.72 19.48 -4.35
C GLU A 253 -12.04 18.76 -4.06
N LEU A 254 -12.22 17.55 -4.61
CA LEU A 254 -13.38 16.71 -4.31
C LEU A 254 -13.52 16.43 -2.80
N GLU A 255 -12.42 16.07 -2.14
CA GLU A 255 -12.39 15.84 -0.70
C GLU A 255 -12.88 17.07 0.07
N SER A 256 -12.36 18.26 -0.27
CA SER A 256 -12.70 19.53 0.36
C SER A 256 -14.18 19.88 0.19
N VAL A 257 -14.70 19.79 -1.04
CA VAL A 257 -16.13 20.04 -1.33
C VAL A 257 -17.02 19.08 -0.53
N MET A 258 -16.65 17.80 -0.46
CA MET A 258 -17.44 16.82 0.29
C MET A 258 -17.39 17.04 1.81
N PHE A 259 -16.29 17.59 2.35
CA PHE A 259 -16.21 18.01 3.74
C PHE A 259 -17.18 19.16 4.03
N ASP A 260 -17.19 20.20 3.19
CA ASP A 260 -18.10 21.35 3.34
C ASP A 260 -19.58 20.92 3.27
N LEU A 261 -19.86 19.92 2.46
CA LEU A 261 -21.19 19.32 2.31
C LEU A 261 -21.54 18.29 3.41
N ASN A 262 -20.68 18.10 4.42
CA ASN A 262 -20.85 17.19 5.54
C ASN A 262 -21.05 15.70 5.14
N LEU A 263 -20.46 15.26 4.03
CA LEU A 263 -20.59 13.90 3.49
C LEU A 263 -19.58 12.92 4.13
N SER A 264 -19.42 12.98 5.45
CA SER A 264 -18.37 12.29 6.23
C SER A 264 -18.19 10.79 5.91
N ARG A 265 -19.28 10.06 5.64
CA ARG A 265 -19.24 8.62 5.31
C ARG A 265 -18.62 8.33 3.94
N ALA A 266 -18.81 9.22 2.98
CA ALA A 266 -18.29 9.09 1.62
C ALA A 266 -16.88 9.68 1.51
N VAL A 267 -16.63 10.83 2.16
CA VAL A 267 -15.32 11.52 2.24
C VAL A 267 -14.19 10.56 2.60
N ARG A 268 -14.38 9.70 3.60
CA ARG A 268 -13.35 8.76 4.06
C ARG A 268 -12.76 7.87 2.95
N TYR A 269 -13.49 7.63 1.86
CA TYR A 269 -13.00 6.84 0.73
C TYR A 269 -12.17 7.70 -0.22
N VAL A 270 -12.56 8.96 -0.42
CA VAL A 270 -11.76 9.96 -1.14
C VAL A 270 -10.46 10.22 -0.41
N THR A 271 -10.48 10.43 0.91
CA THR A 271 -9.28 10.60 1.75
C THR A 271 -8.29 9.44 1.59
N LYS A 272 -8.79 8.19 1.53
CA LYS A 272 -7.93 7.01 1.37
C LYS A 272 -7.30 6.97 -0.02
N PHE A 273 -8.08 7.27 -1.05
CA PHE A 273 -7.59 7.36 -2.42
C PHE A 273 -6.53 8.46 -2.55
N ASN A 274 -6.79 9.64 -1.98
CA ASN A 274 -5.86 10.76 -1.94
C ASN A 274 -4.52 10.39 -1.29
N LYS A 275 -4.57 9.71 -0.12
CA LYS A 275 -3.35 9.18 0.53
C LYS A 275 -2.58 8.22 -0.37
N ASP A 276 -3.25 7.31 -1.07
CA ASP A 276 -2.58 6.38 -1.97
C ASP A 276 -1.93 7.09 -3.17
N LEU A 277 -2.56 8.14 -3.71
CA LEU A 277 -1.96 9.01 -4.75
C LEU A 277 -0.69 9.69 -4.24
N ALA A 278 -0.75 10.34 -3.09
CA ALA A 278 0.41 10.99 -2.47
C ALA A 278 1.56 10.00 -2.24
N ASN A 279 1.26 8.77 -1.81
CA ASN A 279 2.25 7.71 -1.64
C ASN A 279 2.85 7.28 -3.00
N TYR A 280 2.06 7.16 -4.07
CA TYR A 280 2.57 6.82 -5.41
C TYR A 280 3.44 7.92 -6.01
N ILE A 281 3.04 9.19 -5.85
CA ILE A 281 3.85 10.36 -6.28
C ILE A 281 5.23 10.31 -5.61
N ASN A 282 5.25 10.15 -4.28
CA ASN A 282 6.49 10.08 -3.51
C ASN A 282 7.31 8.84 -3.84
N TYR A 283 6.68 7.70 -4.10
CA TYR A 283 7.37 6.48 -4.52
C TYR A 283 8.09 6.68 -5.87
N ILE A 284 7.38 7.23 -6.87
CA ILE A 284 7.99 7.53 -8.17
C ILE A 284 9.12 8.54 -8.01
N LEU A 285 8.92 9.61 -7.22
CA LEU A 285 9.93 10.64 -7.01
C LEU A 285 11.20 10.09 -6.32
N LEU A 286 11.03 9.47 -5.16
CA LEU A 286 12.14 9.12 -4.27
C LEU A 286 12.78 7.78 -4.65
N LYS A 287 11.98 6.75 -4.91
CA LYS A 287 12.46 5.37 -5.05
C LYS A 287 12.66 4.95 -6.50
N ILE A 288 12.13 5.69 -7.47
CA ILE A 288 12.35 5.46 -8.91
C ILE A 288 13.21 6.57 -9.51
N ASN A 289 12.71 7.80 -9.57
CA ASN A 289 13.42 8.89 -10.24
C ASN A 289 14.76 9.21 -9.55
N GLY A 290 14.77 9.29 -8.22
CA GLY A 290 15.98 9.48 -7.42
C GLY A 290 17.03 8.40 -7.71
N ARG A 291 16.64 7.13 -7.57
CA ARG A 291 17.54 5.99 -7.82
C ARG A 291 18.09 5.92 -9.24
N ILE A 292 17.26 6.18 -10.25
CA ILE A 292 17.75 6.21 -11.65
C ILE A 292 18.73 7.37 -11.81
N THR A 293 18.45 8.53 -11.21
CA THR A 293 19.35 9.70 -11.27
C THR A 293 20.70 9.37 -10.62
N ASP A 294 20.72 8.80 -9.42
CA ASP A 294 21.96 8.39 -8.75
C ASP A 294 22.74 7.36 -9.57
N ALA A 295 22.04 6.36 -10.12
CA ALA A 295 22.64 5.30 -10.90
C ALA A 295 23.30 5.81 -12.20
N VAL A 296 22.63 6.71 -12.92
CA VAL A 296 23.14 7.33 -14.16
C VAL A 296 24.35 8.23 -13.87
N ASN A 297 24.34 8.94 -12.73
CA ASN A 297 25.43 9.84 -12.35
C ASN A 297 26.54 9.16 -11.53
N HIS A 298 26.46 7.83 -11.34
CA HIS A 298 27.40 7.05 -10.54
C HIS A 298 27.60 7.56 -9.10
N ILE A 299 26.56 8.17 -8.52
CA ILE A 299 26.60 8.64 -7.14
C ILE A 299 26.48 7.42 -6.21
N ARG A 300 27.45 7.27 -5.31
CA ARG A 300 27.43 6.32 -4.19
C ARG A 300 27.65 7.14 -2.92
N LEU A 301 26.70 7.03 -1.98
CA LEU A 301 26.78 7.64 -0.66
C LEU A 301 27.37 6.64 0.34
#